data_AF-A0A1B8G691-F1
#
_entry.id   AF-A0A1B8G691-F1
#
_cell.length_a   1.000
_cell.length_b   1.000
_cell.length_c   1.000
_cell.angle_alpha   90.00
_cell.angle_beta   90.00
_cell.angle_gamma   90.00
#
_symmetry.space_group_name_H-M   'P 1'
#
loop_
_entity.id
_entity.type
_entity.pdbx_description
1 polymer ?
#
loop_
_entity_poly.entity_id
_entity_poly.type
_entity_poly.pdbx_seq_one_letter_code
_entity_poly.pdbx_strand_id
1 'polypeptide(L)'
;MPSIRESEGDRYSAPRCRADLVEALVITPGPFDDTRIDDEMFDTRQANDATTRTFKSTILRVLMQVNFLVIRGLALGNLPEEARTTLDTFFTNDYINLGDNVPGVYVNYIVDENGIAPTKADIIEILAVMREYLGNDSEVLAEQVDAQFGGSRKEWRYAHKPETKRVQAAFIKGMEKRLGIPKGADAQDSAGSEADIKVEAEPAGSEVDVKVEAHSDADADADAPSRVPATAYAQSDDDMDTPIPCGISEVGFSITPLKRIQDHQKHTNSNSIMNLFEAAARYLFGNRYAIQGYVVARVVDPTLAGLSEAVISRLACSYTDWGGGFNGKLAGLSVHGLNNMPTVLADTKLTREAWITHEANEDMANVEDERVRVQERIAFLEQRIASRHDRHNYATERCIDAAEAYLLQSGRRADAYEKIKEEKEKWEEFKRKAEEEKDPDWLKKVRDVCGAT
;
A
#
# COMPACT_ATOMS: atom_id res chain seq x y z
N MET A 1 12.48 0.89 20.51
CA MET A 1 11.60 0.18 19.55
C MET A 1 11.90 0.74 18.18
N PRO A 2 11.92 -0.08 17.11
CA PRO A 2 12.10 0.44 15.76
C PRO A 2 11.01 1.46 15.44
N SER A 3 11.38 2.50 14.72
CA SER A 3 10.45 3.49 14.18
C SER A 3 9.49 2.85 13.18
N ILE A 4 8.37 3.53 12.90
CA ILE A 4 7.41 3.10 11.87
C ILE A 4 8.13 2.96 10.51
N ARG A 5 9.07 3.86 10.20
CA ARG A 5 9.84 3.81 8.95
C ARG A 5 10.72 2.56 8.84
N GLU A 6 11.40 2.17 9.91
CA GLU A 6 12.20 0.94 9.94
C GLU A 6 11.31 -0.29 9.80
N SER A 7 10.17 -0.31 10.51
CA SER A 7 9.20 -1.40 10.43
C SER A 7 8.63 -1.58 9.01
N GLU A 8 8.39 -0.47 8.29
CA GLU A 8 8.00 -0.53 6.86
C GLU A 8 9.17 -0.94 5.95
N GLY A 9 10.39 -0.50 6.25
CA GLY A 9 11.58 -0.94 5.53
C GLY A 9 11.78 -2.45 5.62
N ASP A 10 11.62 -3.04 6.81
CA ASP A 10 11.66 -4.48 7.03
C ASP A 10 10.52 -5.18 6.30
N ARG A 11 9.29 -4.66 6.39
CA ARG A 11 8.12 -5.21 5.71
C ARG A 11 8.27 -5.21 4.19
N TYR A 12 8.84 -4.17 3.59
CA TYR A 12 9.00 -4.08 2.14
C TYR A 12 10.25 -4.77 1.61
N SER A 13 11.24 -5.05 2.47
CA SER A 13 12.46 -5.79 2.09
C SER A 13 12.35 -7.30 2.32
N ALA A 14 11.42 -7.77 3.15
CA ALA A 14 11.18 -9.19 3.40
C ALA A 14 10.67 -10.00 2.18
N PRO A 15 9.79 -9.47 1.31
CA PRO A 15 9.32 -10.16 0.11
C PRO A 15 10.43 -10.63 -0.82
N ARG A 16 10.36 -11.90 -1.25
CA ARG A 16 11.34 -12.49 -2.19
C ARG A 16 10.98 -12.31 -3.65
N CYS A 17 9.74 -11.93 -3.93
CA CYS A 17 9.25 -11.66 -5.27
C CYS A 17 8.31 -10.45 -5.29
N ARG A 18 8.06 -9.92 -6.49
CA ARG A 18 7.20 -8.73 -6.66
C ARG A 18 5.75 -8.99 -6.24
N ALA A 19 5.24 -10.21 -6.41
CA ALA A 19 3.88 -10.55 -6.01
C ALA A 19 3.71 -10.47 -4.48
N ASP A 20 4.66 -11.02 -3.73
CA ASP A 20 4.67 -10.90 -2.26
C ASP A 20 4.81 -9.43 -1.82
N LEU A 21 5.58 -8.63 -2.57
CA LEU A 21 5.71 -7.19 -2.31
C LEU A 21 4.41 -6.44 -2.56
N VAL A 22 3.62 -6.82 -3.57
CA VAL A 22 2.27 -6.25 -3.77
C VAL A 22 1.42 -6.49 -2.54
N GLU A 23 1.39 -7.72 -2.02
CA GLU A 23 0.65 -8.04 -0.79
C GLU A 23 1.15 -7.21 0.40
N ALA A 24 2.46 -6.98 0.48
CA ALA A 24 3.01 -6.10 1.50
C ALA A 24 2.64 -4.63 1.28
N LEU A 25 2.51 -4.10 0.06
CA LEU A 25 2.24 -2.67 -0.18
C LEU A 25 0.78 -2.25 -0.02
N VAL A 26 -0.15 -3.20 -0.20
CA VAL A 26 -1.60 -2.91 -0.21
C VAL A 26 -2.27 -3.00 1.15
N ILE A 27 -1.59 -3.47 2.22
CA ILE A 27 -2.19 -3.49 3.56
C ILE A 27 -2.41 -2.05 4.02
N THR A 28 -3.69 -1.71 4.22
CA THR A 28 -4.22 -0.40 4.60
C THR A 28 -5.35 -0.57 5.63
N PRO A 29 -5.42 0.24 6.71
CA PRO A 29 -4.35 1.12 7.18
C PRO A 29 -3.07 0.31 7.41
N GLY A 30 -1.93 0.99 7.42
CA GLY A 30 -0.69 0.34 7.83
C GLY A 30 -0.88 -0.36 9.19
N PRO A 31 -0.05 -1.34 9.56
CA PRO A 31 -0.15 -2.04 10.85
C PRO A 31 0.21 -1.15 12.06
N PHE A 32 0.16 0.17 11.89
CA PHE A 32 0.54 1.18 12.86
C PHE A 32 -0.68 2.05 13.18
N ASP A 33 -0.76 2.56 14.41
CA ASP A 33 -1.95 3.28 14.91
C ASP A 33 -2.25 4.61 14.20
N ASP A 34 -1.27 5.15 13.45
CA ASP A 34 -1.44 6.38 12.67
C ASP A 34 -1.78 6.04 11.21
N THR A 35 -2.57 6.89 10.55
CA THR A 35 -2.85 6.78 9.11
C THR A 35 -1.78 7.45 8.26
N ARG A 36 -1.46 6.86 7.11
CA ARG A 36 -0.57 7.45 6.11
C ARG A 36 -1.31 8.44 5.21
N ILE A 37 -0.60 9.41 4.64
CA ILE A 37 -1.11 10.36 3.64
C ILE A 37 -1.80 9.67 2.45
N ASP A 38 -1.31 8.51 2.00
CA ASP A 38 -1.83 7.80 0.83
C ASP A 38 -2.75 6.62 1.18
N ASP A 39 -3.07 6.39 2.45
CA ASP A 39 -3.91 5.26 2.87
C ASP A 39 -5.31 5.33 2.26
N GLU A 40 -5.96 6.50 2.27
CA GLU A 40 -7.29 6.67 1.66
C GLU A 40 -7.28 6.31 0.16
N MET A 41 -6.22 6.69 -0.56
CA MET A 41 -6.06 6.41 -1.99
C MET A 41 -5.96 4.89 -2.26
N PHE A 42 -5.27 4.15 -1.39
CA PHE A 42 -5.12 2.69 -1.50
C PHE A 42 -6.35 1.94 -1.01
N ASP A 43 -7.01 2.42 0.06
CA ASP A 43 -8.20 1.80 0.65
C ASP A 43 -9.39 1.87 -0.30
N THR A 44 -9.64 3.03 -0.91
CA THR A 44 -10.72 3.23 -1.89
C THR A 44 -10.61 2.31 -3.10
N ARG A 45 -9.38 1.94 -3.51
CA ARG A 45 -9.12 0.99 -4.62
C ARG A 45 -9.30 -0.48 -4.21
N GLN A 46 -9.50 -0.74 -2.92
CA GLN A 46 -9.71 -2.07 -2.32
C GLN A 46 -11.16 -2.29 -1.83
N ALA A 47 -12.12 -1.48 -2.31
CA ALA A 47 -13.51 -1.52 -1.88
C ALA A 47 -14.20 -2.90 -2.03
N ASN A 48 -13.74 -3.76 -2.96
CA ASN A 48 -14.18 -5.15 -3.07
C ASN A 48 -13.11 -6.06 -3.68
N ASP A 49 -13.38 -7.37 -3.73
CA ASP A 49 -12.46 -8.39 -4.26
C ASP A 49 -12.01 -8.12 -5.70
N ALA A 50 -12.92 -7.68 -6.57
CA ALA A 50 -12.61 -7.46 -7.99
C ALA A 50 -11.69 -6.24 -8.16
N THR A 51 -12.03 -5.11 -7.52
CA THR A 51 -11.19 -3.90 -7.57
C THR A 51 -9.84 -4.15 -6.90
N THR A 52 -9.80 -4.89 -5.80
CA THR A 52 -8.56 -5.29 -5.13
C THR A 52 -7.66 -6.11 -6.04
N ARG A 53 -8.19 -7.12 -6.74
CA ARG A 53 -7.41 -7.94 -7.68
C ARG A 53 -6.86 -7.11 -8.84
N THR A 54 -7.70 -6.24 -9.42
CA THR A 54 -7.28 -5.33 -10.49
C THR A 54 -6.18 -4.39 -9.99
N PHE A 55 -6.36 -3.78 -8.82
CA PHE A 55 -5.39 -2.88 -8.22
C PHE A 55 -4.04 -3.57 -7.95
N LYS A 56 -4.06 -4.76 -7.33
CA LYS A 56 -2.87 -5.60 -7.12
C LYS A 56 -2.16 -5.93 -8.44
N SER A 57 -2.92 -6.26 -9.48
CA SER A 57 -2.37 -6.50 -10.83
C SER A 57 -1.69 -5.26 -11.39
N THR A 58 -2.30 -4.08 -11.22
CA THR A 58 -1.71 -2.80 -11.67
C THR A 58 -0.44 -2.46 -10.91
N ILE A 59 -0.41 -2.62 -9.58
CA ILE A 59 0.82 -2.46 -8.78
C ILE A 59 1.90 -3.44 -9.23
N LEU A 60 1.55 -4.70 -9.52
CA LEU A 60 2.51 -5.67 -10.04
C LEU A 60 3.13 -5.17 -11.36
N ARG A 61 2.32 -4.61 -12.28
CA ARG A 61 2.81 -4.02 -13.54
C ARG A 61 3.74 -2.83 -13.29
N VAL A 62 3.50 -2.01 -12.28
CA VAL A 62 4.43 -0.95 -11.84
C VAL A 62 5.75 -1.57 -11.39
N LEU A 63 5.71 -2.53 -10.45
CA LEU A 63 6.92 -3.14 -9.89
C LEU A 63 7.74 -3.91 -10.94
N MET A 64 7.09 -4.45 -11.99
CA MET A 64 7.77 -5.08 -13.11
C MET A 64 8.64 -4.12 -13.93
N GLN A 65 8.39 -2.81 -13.87
CA GLN A 65 9.21 -1.78 -14.52
C GLN A 65 10.44 -1.37 -13.70
N VAL A 66 10.57 -1.87 -12.47
CA VAL A 66 11.64 -1.51 -11.55
C VAL A 66 12.58 -2.70 -11.37
N ASN A 67 13.90 -2.45 -11.40
CA ASN A 67 14.89 -3.46 -11.09
C ASN A 67 14.68 -3.97 -9.64
N PHE A 68 14.76 -5.28 -9.42
CA PHE A 68 14.47 -5.85 -8.09
C PHE A 68 15.48 -5.42 -7.01
N LEU A 69 16.73 -5.17 -7.40
CA LEU A 69 17.73 -4.61 -6.48
C LEU A 69 17.44 -3.14 -6.16
N VAL A 70 16.91 -2.36 -7.12
CA VAL A 70 16.43 -0.99 -6.87
C VAL A 70 15.25 -1.01 -5.90
N ILE A 71 14.29 -1.93 -6.06
CA ILE A 71 13.19 -2.12 -5.11
C ILE A 71 13.72 -2.33 -3.68
N ARG A 72 14.72 -3.20 -3.52
CA ARG A 72 15.31 -3.47 -2.21
C ARG A 72 16.04 -2.24 -1.65
N GLY A 73 16.79 -1.53 -2.49
CA GLY A 73 17.47 -0.29 -2.11
C GLY A 73 16.51 0.82 -1.70
N LEU A 74 15.35 0.92 -2.35
CA LEU A 74 14.28 1.85 -1.99
C LEU A 74 13.68 1.52 -0.62
N ALA A 75 13.30 0.25 -0.41
CA ALA A 75 12.71 -0.22 0.85
C ALA A 75 13.64 0.05 2.04
N LEU A 76 14.92 -0.32 1.89
CA LEU A 76 15.95 -0.17 2.91
C LEU A 76 16.56 1.25 2.98
N GLY A 77 16.21 2.15 2.05
CA GLY A 77 16.71 3.52 2.01
C GLY A 77 18.21 3.67 1.78
N ASN A 78 18.89 2.63 1.32
CA ASN A 78 20.34 2.60 1.04
C ASN A 78 20.65 2.62 -0.47
N LEU A 79 19.68 3.01 -1.30
CA LEU A 79 19.84 3.08 -2.75
C LEU A 79 21.07 3.88 -3.20
N PRO A 80 21.45 5.02 -2.58
CA PRO A 80 22.65 5.76 -2.98
C PRO A 80 23.96 4.97 -2.81
N GLU A 81 24.06 4.13 -1.78
CA GLU A 81 25.22 3.25 -1.58
C GLU A 81 25.24 2.11 -2.61
N GLU A 82 24.08 1.48 -2.84
CA GLU A 82 23.93 0.42 -3.84
C GLU A 82 24.20 0.95 -5.25
N ALA A 83 23.79 2.18 -5.56
CA ALA A 83 24.01 2.84 -6.84
C ALA A 83 25.48 3.05 -7.17
N ARG A 84 26.36 3.09 -6.17
CA ARG A 84 27.82 3.22 -6.35
C ARG A 84 28.54 1.89 -6.44
N THR A 85 27.84 0.81 -6.08
CA THR A 85 28.40 -0.53 -5.96
C THR A 85 27.65 -1.47 -6.90
N THR A 86 26.65 -2.19 -6.39
CA THR A 86 25.92 -3.23 -7.11
C THR A 86 25.15 -2.71 -8.33
N LEU A 87 24.64 -1.47 -8.25
CA LEU A 87 23.75 -0.87 -9.24
C LEU A 87 24.43 0.18 -10.13
N ASP A 88 25.73 0.39 -10.02
CA ASP A 88 26.47 1.42 -10.80
C ASP A 88 26.29 1.26 -12.31
N THR A 89 26.50 0.03 -12.81
CA THR A 89 26.30 -0.27 -14.23
C THR A 89 24.84 -0.11 -14.64
N PHE A 90 23.88 -0.38 -13.75
CA PHE A 90 22.46 -0.21 -14.05
C PHE A 90 22.11 1.28 -14.28
N PHE A 91 22.47 2.15 -13.34
CA PHE A 91 22.16 3.58 -13.45
C PHE A 91 22.98 4.29 -14.53
N THR A 92 24.23 3.88 -14.73
CA THR A 92 25.06 4.37 -15.85
C THR A 92 24.42 4.04 -17.19
N ASN A 93 23.94 2.81 -17.37
CA ASN A 93 23.27 2.41 -18.60
C ASN A 93 21.91 3.12 -18.79
N ASP A 94 21.14 3.32 -17.72
CA ASP A 94 19.88 4.07 -17.79
C ASP A 94 20.13 5.54 -18.23
N TYR A 95 21.15 6.18 -17.65
CA TYR A 95 21.55 7.54 -18.03
C TYR A 95 21.99 7.64 -19.49
N ILE A 96 22.87 6.73 -19.94
CA ILE A 96 23.44 6.77 -21.31
C ILE A 96 22.39 6.43 -22.36
N ASN A 97 21.58 5.39 -22.13
CA ASN A 97 20.69 4.85 -23.17
C ASN A 97 19.34 5.55 -23.23
N LEU A 98 18.79 5.95 -22.07
CA LEU A 98 17.43 6.51 -22.01
C LEU A 98 17.46 8.01 -21.74
N GLY A 99 18.32 8.47 -20.84
CA GLY A 99 18.45 9.89 -20.53
C GLY A 99 17.11 10.52 -20.10
N ASP A 100 16.82 11.71 -20.62
CA ASP A 100 15.53 12.41 -20.43
C ASP A 100 14.49 12.10 -21.52
N ASN A 101 14.74 11.11 -22.38
CA ASN A 101 13.82 10.79 -23.48
C ASN A 101 12.62 9.93 -23.05
N VAL A 102 12.66 9.37 -21.85
CA VAL A 102 11.63 8.48 -21.32
C VAL A 102 11.15 9.02 -19.97
N PRO A 103 9.84 9.27 -19.80
CA PRO A 103 9.28 9.65 -18.51
C PRO A 103 9.60 8.62 -17.44
N GLY A 104 9.74 9.08 -16.20
CA GLY A 104 10.09 8.19 -15.11
C GLY A 104 9.76 8.74 -13.75
N VAL A 105 9.72 7.81 -12.80
CA VAL A 105 9.72 8.11 -11.38
C VAL A 105 11.17 8.19 -10.94
N TYR A 106 11.53 9.29 -10.31
CA TYR A 106 12.82 9.50 -9.68
C TYR A 106 12.68 9.51 -8.16
N VAL A 107 13.78 9.21 -7.48
CA VAL A 107 13.92 9.35 -6.04
C VAL A 107 15.14 10.23 -5.77
N ASN A 108 15.04 11.14 -4.80
CA ASN A 108 16.15 11.92 -4.27
C ASN A 108 16.39 11.54 -2.82
N TYR A 109 17.65 11.55 -2.41
CA TYR A 109 18.11 11.37 -1.05
C TYR A 109 19.04 12.51 -0.67
N ILE A 110 19.10 12.85 0.63
CA ILE A 110 20.17 13.67 1.18
C ILE A 110 21.16 12.74 1.86
N VAL A 111 22.39 12.71 1.33
CA VAL A 111 23.45 11.77 1.74
C VAL A 111 24.82 12.41 1.61
N ASP A 112 25.82 11.79 2.21
CA ASP A 112 27.21 12.21 2.08
C ASP A 112 27.86 11.81 0.74
N GLU A 113 29.15 12.09 0.60
CA GLU A 113 29.93 11.74 -0.59
C GLU A 113 30.02 10.24 -0.87
N ASN A 114 29.75 9.38 0.13
CA ASN A 114 29.75 7.92 0.03
C ASN A 114 28.33 7.35 -0.19
N GLY A 115 27.29 8.20 -0.15
CA GLY A 115 25.90 7.77 -0.25
C GLY A 115 25.28 7.40 1.09
N ILE A 116 25.94 7.71 2.20
CA ILE A 116 25.48 7.41 3.56
C ILE A 116 24.55 8.52 4.04
N ALA A 117 23.43 8.16 4.66
CA ALA A 117 22.47 9.12 5.22
C ALA A 117 23.08 9.92 6.40
N PRO A 118 22.56 11.13 6.69
CA PRO A 118 22.94 11.88 7.88
C PRO A 118 22.79 11.05 9.16
N THR A 119 23.69 11.28 10.11
CA THR A 119 23.62 10.64 11.43
C THR A 119 22.42 11.15 12.21
N LYS A 120 21.97 10.38 13.21
CA LYS A 120 20.88 10.84 14.11
C LYS A 120 21.24 12.18 14.76
N ALA A 121 22.49 12.35 15.21
CA ALA A 121 23.00 13.60 15.78
C ALA A 121 22.90 14.77 14.78
N ASP A 122 23.42 14.58 13.57
CA ASP A 122 23.39 15.63 12.54
C ASP A 122 21.95 16.05 12.21
N ILE A 123 21.02 15.10 12.17
CA ILE A 123 19.60 15.39 11.91
C ILE A 123 19.01 16.24 13.04
N ILE A 124 19.34 15.98 14.31
CA ILE A 124 18.84 16.80 15.43
C ILE A 124 19.27 18.26 15.27
N GLU A 125 20.53 18.49 14.93
CA GLU A 125 21.05 19.84 14.70
C GLU A 125 20.37 20.51 13.49
N ILE A 126 20.20 19.76 12.39
CA ILE A 126 19.48 20.26 11.21
C ILE A 126 18.04 20.65 11.58
N LEU A 127 17.33 19.82 12.33
CA LEU A 127 15.96 20.10 12.77
C LEU A 127 15.88 21.31 13.71
N ALA A 128 16.91 21.56 14.53
CA ALA A 128 16.98 22.76 15.36
C ALA A 128 17.08 24.02 14.49
N VAL A 129 17.97 24.03 13.49
CA VAL A 129 18.09 25.13 12.53
C VAL A 129 16.80 25.32 11.73
N MET A 130 16.17 24.22 11.29
CA MET A 130 14.88 24.30 10.59
C MET A 130 13.79 24.92 11.46
N ARG A 131 13.73 24.60 12.77
CA ARG A 131 12.74 25.20 13.69
C ARG A 131 12.98 26.69 13.87
N GLU A 132 14.23 27.09 14.11
CA GLU A 132 14.57 28.51 14.23
C GLU A 132 14.29 29.26 12.93
N TYR A 133 14.58 28.67 11.77
CA TYR A 133 14.22 29.20 10.45
C TYR A 133 12.71 29.31 10.23
N LEU A 134 11.87 28.57 10.95
CA LEU A 134 10.41 28.73 10.87
C LEU A 134 9.88 29.77 11.86
N GLY A 135 10.60 29.95 12.98
CA GLY A 135 10.37 31.00 13.97
C GLY A 135 10.69 32.37 13.37
N ASN A 136 9.88 33.38 13.68
CA ASN A 136 10.12 34.74 13.17
C ASN A 136 11.24 35.47 13.95
N ASP A 137 12.02 34.75 14.76
CA ASP A 137 12.85 35.33 15.82
C ASP A 137 14.32 35.51 15.39
N SER A 138 14.72 35.02 14.20
CA SER A 138 16.12 35.02 13.74
C SER A 138 16.24 35.30 12.25
N GLU A 139 16.00 36.57 11.86
CA GLU A 139 16.17 37.05 10.48
C GLU A 139 17.59 36.78 9.95
N VAL A 140 18.59 36.93 10.82
CA VAL A 140 20.00 36.65 10.50
C VAL A 140 20.21 35.18 10.12
N LEU A 141 19.63 34.23 10.86
CA LEU A 141 19.72 32.81 10.51
C LEU A 141 19.03 32.56 9.16
N ALA A 142 17.86 33.14 8.94
CA ALA A 142 17.12 32.97 7.69
C ALA A 142 17.95 33.44 6.48
N GLU A 143 18.61 34.59 6.58
CA GLU A 143 19.52 35.09 5.56
C GLU A 143 20.72 34.14 5.33
N GLN A 144 21.33 33.64 6.41
CA GLN A 144 22.47 32.73 6.32
C GLN A 144 22.11 31.38 5.67
N VAL A 145 20.95 30.83 6.00
CA VAL A 145 20.43 29.58 5.41
C VAL A 145 20.04 29.80 3.94
N ASP A 146 19.37 30.90 3.62
CA ASP A 146 18.97 31.23 2.24
C ASP A 146 20.18 31.50 1.34
N ALA A 147 21.28 32.02 1.90
CA ALA A 147 22.53 32.29 1.19
C ALA A 147 23.31 31.02 0.79
N GLN A 148 22.99 29.84 1.35
CA GLN A 148 23.70 28.59 1.06
C GLN A 148 23.56 28.13 -0.40
N PHE A 149 22.55 28.60 -1.11
CA PHE A 149 22.32 28.28 -2.52
C PHE A 149 22.06 29.56 -3.31
N GLY A 150 22.71 29.71 -4.47
CA GLY A 150 22.51 30.89 -5.34
C GLY A 150 21.05 31.08 -5.77
N GLY A 151 20.59 32.32 -5.88
CA GLY A 151 19.22 32.67 -6.25
C GLY A 151 18.85 34.11 -5.89
N SER A 152 17.72 34.61 -6.38
CA SER A 152 17.22 35.91 -5.91
C SER A 152 16.94 35.83 -4.41
N ARG A 153 17.44 36.82 -3.65
CA ARG A 153 17.17 37.00 -2.23
C ARG A 153 15.69 37.34 -2.04
N LYS A 154 14.84 36.32 -2.09
CA LYS A 154 13.55 36.40 -1.42
C LYS A 154 13.84 36.04 0.03
N GLU A 155 13.60 36.96 0.95
CA GLU A 155 13.56 36.63 2.37
C GLU A 155 12.64 35.41 2.56
N TRP A 156 13.07 34.46 3.40
CA TRP A 156 12.34 33.23 3.65
C TRP A 156 12.14 32.39 2.38
N ARG A 157 13.19 32.23 1.57
CA ARG A 157 13.17 31.51 0.28
C ARG A 157 12.37 30.22 0.38
N TYR A 158 12.57 29.45 1.45
CA TYR A 158 11.93 28.15 1.64
C TYR A 158 10.64 28.19 2.45
N ALA A 159 10.31 29.29 3.15
CA ALA A 159 9.17 29.39 4.06
C ALA A 159 8.24 30.60 3.81
N HIS A 160 8.31 31.23 2.64
CA HIS A 160 7.53 32.42 2.28
C HIS A 160 6.00 32.19 2.16
N LYS A 161 5.51 30.93 2.18
CA LYS A 161 4.08 30.61 2.13
C LYS A 161 3.61 29.92 3.41
N PRO A 162 2.42 30.26 3.94
CA PRO A 162 1.86 29.58 5.10
C PRO A 162 1.69 28.07 4.91
N GLU A 163 1.29 27.61 3.72
CA GLU A 163 1.17 26.17 3.48
C GLU A 163 2.53 25.48 3.61
N THR A 164 3.59 26.09 3.06
CA THR A 164 4.94 25.54 3.12
C THR A 164 5.43 25.42 4.57
N LYS A 165 5.21 26.44 5.40
CA LYS A 165 5.55 26.41 6.84
C LYS A 165 4.85 25.25 7.56
N ARG A 166 3.56 25.02 7.28
CA ARG A 166 2.79 23.92 7.89
C ARG A 166 3.37 22.55 7.56
N VAL A 167 3.73 22.32 6.30
CA VAL A 167 4.29 21.02 5.90
C VAL A 167 5.71 20.84 6.44
N GLN A 168 6.52 21.91 6.51
CA GLN A 168 7.84 21.86 7.17
C GLN A 168 7.73 21.53 8.67
N ALA A 169 6.76 22.12 9.38
CA ALA A 169 6.49 21.80 10.77
C ALA A 169 6.02 20.34 10.96
N ALA A 170 5.18 19.83 10.05
CA ALA A 170 4.76 18.43 10.06
C ALA A 170 5.94 17.47 9.85
N PHE A 171 6.84 17.78 8.92
CA PHE A 171 8.08 17.02 8.69
C PHE A 171 8.96 17.01 9.95
N ILE A 172 9.20 18.16 10.58
CA ILE A 172 10.01 18.26 11.81
C ILE A 172 9.41 17.35 12.89
N LYS A 173 8.11 17.47 13.15
CA LYS A 173 7.40 16.63 14.14
C LYS A 173 7.49 15.14 13.83
N GLY A 174 7.39 14.76 12.55
CA GLY A 174 7.54 13.38 12.09
C GLY A 174 8.95 12.84 12.36
N MET A 175 9.97 13.62 12.03
CA MET A 175 11.38 13.25 12.26
C MET A 175 11.72 13.18 13.75
N GLU A 176 11.23 14.11 14.58
CA GLU A 176 11.40 14.05 16.03
C GLU A 176 10.80 12.78 16.62
N LYS A 177 9.60 12.38 16.15
CA LYS A 177 8.99 11.10 16.52
C LYS A 177 9.85 9.92 16.10
N ARG A 178 10.40 9.94 14.88
CA ARG A 178 11.30 8.89 14.35
C ARG A 178 12.57 8.75 15.17
N LEU A 179 13.14 9.85 15.64
CA LEU A 179 14.35 9.89 16.47
C LEU A 179 14.09 9.62 17.96
N GLY A 180 12.82 9.53 18.38
CA GLY A 180 12.46 9.33 19.79
C GLY A 180 12.76 10.55 20.67
N ILE A 181 12.76 11.75 20.09
CA ILE A 181 12.97 13.01 20.81
C ILE A 181 11.69 13.31 21.62
N PRO A 182 11.78 13.48 22.95
CA PRO A 182 10.61 13.77 23.78
C PRO A 182 9.90 15.05 23.33
N LYS A 183 8.56 15.03 23.31
CA LYS A 183 7.78 16.28 23.18
C LYS A 183 8.05 17.15 24.40
N GLY A 184 8.85 18.21 24.22
CA GLY A 184 8.98 19.30 25.17
C GLY A 184 10.35 19.41 25.83
N ALA A 185 11.22 20.21 25.20
CA ALA A 185 12.05 21.14 25.96
C ALA A 185 11.52 22.58 25.85
N ASP A 186 10.78 22.99 24.80
CA ASP A 186 10.45 24.42 24.57
C ASP A 186 9.05 24.73 24.01
N ALA A 187 7.98 23.98 24.34
CA ALA A 187 6.63 24.34 23.90
C ALA A 187 5.64 24.48 25.06
N GLN A 188 5.42 25.72 25.49
CA GLN A 188 4.17 26.11 26.15
C GLN A 188 3.03 25.92 25.14
N ASP A 189 2.25 24.86 25.33
CA ASP A 189 1.00 24.64 24.61
C ASP A 189 0.01 25.78 24.89
N SER A 190 -0.15 26.70 23.93
CA SER A 190 -1.40 27.46 23.82
C SER A 190 -2.42 26.61 23.07
N ALA A 191 -3.21 25.85 23.83
CA ALA A 191 -4.37 25.13 23.34
C ALA A 191 -5.35 26.10 22.67
N GLY A 192 -5.50 25.98 21.34
CA GLY A 192 -6.54 26.61 20.55
C GLY A 192 -7.29 25.53 19.77
N SER A 193 -8.54 25.31 20.19
CA SER A 193 -9.48 24.28 19.75
C SER A 193 -9.67 24.17 18.24
N GLU A 194 -9.76 22.92 17.76
CA GLU A 194 -10.38 22.54 16.50
C GLU A 194 -11.83 23.07 16.44
N ALA A 195 -12.12 23.89 15.44
CA ALA A 195 -13.49 24.20 15.06
C ALA A 195 -13.57 24.29 13.52
N ASP A 196 -14.44 23.44 12.97
CA ASP A 196 -14.93 23.44 11.59
C ASP A 196 -15.28 24.84 11.09
N ILE A 197 -14.73 25.26 9.94
CA ILE A 197 -15.28 26.40 9.19
C ILE A 197 -15.31 26.10 7.68
N LYS A 198 -16.54 26.00 7.18
CA LYS A 198 -16.94 26.06 5.77
C LYS A 198 -16.46 27.36 5.13
N VAL A 199 -15.88 27.25 3.94
CA VAL A 199 -15.46 28.38 3.10
C VAL A 199 -16.65 28.88 2.28
N GLU A 200 -17.11 30.10 2.55
CA GLU A 200 -17.82 30.94 1.58
C GLU A 200 -17.00 32.22 1.33
N ALA A 201 -17.06 32.69 0.09
CA ALA A 201 -16.12 33.63 -0.51
C ALA A 201 -16.59 35.09 -0.49
N GLU A 202 -15.60 35.99 -0.34
CA GLU A 202 -15.48 37.39 -0.83
C GLU A 202 -16.35 38.52 -0.23
N PRO A 203 -16.00 39.82 -0.42
CA PRO A 203 -14.66 40.46 -0.49
C PRO A 203 -14.54 41.83 0.26
N ALA A 204 -13.29 42.34 0.31
CA ALA A 204 -12.84 43.75 0.29
C ALA A 204 -13.31 44.78 1.35
N GLY A 205 -12.35 45.44 2.01
CA GLY A 205 -12.57 46.75 2.65
C GLY A 205 -11.47 47.27 3.59
N SER A 206 -10.80 48.34 3.15
CA SER A 206 -10.24 49.49 3.89
C SER A 206 -9.05 49.38 4.88
N GLU A 207 -7.98 50.05 4.44
CA GLU A 207 -6.99 50.89 5.15
C GLU A 207 -7.32 51.36 6.58
N VAL A 208 -6.33 51.29 7.48
CA VAL A 208 -6.06 52.34 8.50
C VAL A 208 -4.54 52.40 8.81
N ASP A 209 -3.97 53.58 8.60
CA ASP A 209 -2.65 54.05 9.05
C ASP A 209 -2.52 54.10 10.58
N VAL A 210 -1.40 53.62 11.14
CA VAL A 210 -0.88 54.12 12.43
C VAL A 210 0.65 54.21 12.40
N LYS A 211 1.14 55.46 12.40
CA LYS A 211 2.51 55.86 12.76
C LYS A 211 2.74 55.67 14.26
N VAL A 212 3.88 55.09 14.65
CA VAL A 212 4.54 55.42 15.93
C VAL A 212 6.05 55.52 15.70
N GLU A 213 6.60 56.64 16.16
CA GLU A 213 8.00 57.05 16.02
C GLU A 213 8.93 56.40 17.05
N ALA A 214 10.21 56.47 16.71
CA ALA A 214 11.37 55.85 17.30
C ALA A 214 11.89 56.49 18.60
N HIS A 215 12.68 55.71 19.34
CA HIS A 215 13.85 56.06 20.17
C HIS A 215 14.42 54.71 20.68
N SER A 216 15.71 54.44 20.89
CA SER A 216 17.01 55.05 20.59
C SER A 216 18.07 54.05 21.10
N ASP A 217 19.20 53.95 20.39
CA ASP A 217 20.56 53.61 20.84
C ASP A 217 20.84 52.37 21.73
N ALA A 218 21.66 51.44 21.22
CA ALA A 218 22.98 51.13 21.79
C ALA A 218 23.72 50.05 20.97
N ASP A 219 24.97 50.36 20.62
CA ASP A 219 26.00 49.46 20.08
C ASP A 219 26.34 48.28 21.02
N ALA A 220 26.60 47.09 20.44
CA ALA A 220 27.76 46.27 20.81
C ALA A 220 27.96 45.08 19.83
N ASP A 221 29.22 44.93 19.43
CA ASP A 221 29.88 43.93 18.60
C ASP A 221 29.75 42.45 19.05
N ALA A 222 30.12 41.58 18.09
CA ALA A 222 30.75 40.25 18.22
C ALA A 222 29.89 38.98 18.08
N ASP A 223 29.62 38.64 16.81
CA ASP A 223 30.11 37.43 16.13
C ASP A 223 30.53 36.22 17.02
N ALA A 224 29.56 35.37 17.37
CA ALA A 224 29.76 33.98 17.76
C ALA A 224 28.46 33.20 17.51
N PRO A 225 28.47 32.05 16.80
CA PRO A 225 27.27 31.24 16.64
C PRO A 225 26.80 30.73 18.00
N SER A 226 25.54 31.04 18.32
CA SER A 226 24.84 30.62 19.52
C SER A 226 24.95 29.10 19.69
N ARG A 227 25.75 28.67 20.66
CA ARG A 227 25.78 27.27 21.10
C ARG A 227 24.51 27.00 21.89
N VAL A 228 23.57 26.30 21.26
CA VAL A 228 22.41 25.70 21.93
C VAL A 228 22.93 24.79 23.06
N PRO A 229 22.38 24.85 24.29
CA PRO A 229 22.89 24.09 25.42
C PRO A 229 22.67 22.58 25.21
N ALA A 230 23.78 21.84 25.12
CA ALA A 230 23.83 20.39 25.02
C ALA A 230 23.50 19.72 26.35
N THR A 231 22.22 19.68 26.78
CA THR A 231 21.79 18.79 27.88
C THR A 231 20.31 18.43 27.76
N ALA A 232 19.93 17.45 26.93
CA ALA A 232 18.60 16.83 27.01
C ALA A 232 18.42 15.46 26.31
N TYR A 233 19.46 14.64 26.04
CA TYR A 233 19.25 13.37 25.34
C TYR A 233 20.05 12.22 25.95
N ALA A 234 19.41 11.45 26.83
CA ALA A 234 19.93 10.18 27.34
C ALA A 234 19.42 9.01 26.47
N GLN A 235 19.89 8.95 25.23
CA GLN A 235 20.02 7.69 24.48
C GLN A 235 21.51 7.30 24.58
N SER A 236 21.85 6.02 24.58
CA SER A 236 23.26 5.60 24.67
C SER A 236 24.09 6.28 23.58
N ASP A 237 25.16 7.00 23.96
CA ASP A 237 25.96 7.86 23.06
C ASP A 237 26.41 7.15 21.76
N ASP A 238 26.55 5.82 21.77
CA ASP A 238 26.94 5.00 20.61
C ASP A 238 25.92 4.99 19.44
N ASP A 239 24.64 5.31 19.66
CA ASP A 239 23.61 5.26 18.60
C ASP A 239 23.49 6.58 17.82
N MET A 240 23.91 7.71 18.42
CA MET A 240 23.72 9.05 17.85
C MET A 240 24.59 9.33 16.63
N ASP A 241 25.79 8.74 16.58
CA ASP A 241 26.73 8.86 15.46
C ASP A 241 26.41 7.89 14.30
N THR A 242 25.36 7.07 14.44
CA THR A 242 24.94 6.16 13.37
C THR A 242 24.07 6.87 12.34
N PRO A 243 24.23 6.56 11.04
CA PRO A 243 23.31 7.01 9.99
C PRO A 243 21.87 6.65 10.31
N ILE A 244 20.92 7.54 9.98
CA ILE A 244 19.51 7.22 10.19
C ILE A 244 19.12 5.99 9.34
N PRO A 245 18.57 4.93 9.95
CA PRO A 245 18.22 3.72 9.24
C PRO A 245 17.08 4.01 8.27
N CYS A 246 17.16 3.48 7.05
CA CYS A 246 16.18 3.71 5.97
C CYS A 246 16.14 5.11 5.34
N GLY A 247 17.15 5.95 5.59
CA GLY A 247 17.36 7.21 4.86
C GLY A 247 16.20 8.21 4.95
N ILE A 248 16.29 9.29 4.18
CA ILE A 248 15.22 10.28 4.02
C ILE A 248 15.10 10.55 2.52
N SER A 249 13.90 10.38 1.96
CA SER A 249 13.72 10.38 0.51
C SER A 249 12.62 11.33 0.04
N GLU A 250 12.76 11.81 -1.19
CA GLU A 250 11.72 12.49 -1.96
C GLU A 250 11.49 11.65 -3.22
N VAL A 251 10.23 11.48 -3.62
CA VAL A 251 9.88 10.73 -4.83
C VAL A 251 9.01 11.62 -5.69
N GLY A 252 9.31 11.67 -6.98
CA GLY A 252 8.52 12.43 -7.93
C GLY A 252 8.44 11.78 -9.30
N PHE A 253 7.41 12.14 -10.05
CA PHE A 253 7.29 11.80 -11.47
C PHE A 253 7.71 12.97 -12.36
N SER A 254 8.39 12.67 -13.47
CA SER A 254 8.71 13.68 -14.48
C SER A 254 8.81 13.06 -15.87
N ILE A 255 8.42 13.84 -16.88
CA ILE A 255 8.70 13.53 -18.29
C ILE A 255 10.18 13.75 -18.67
N THR A 256 10.92 14.48 -17.83
CA THR A 256 12.37 14.74 -17.94
C THR A 256 13.01 14.52 -16.57
N PRO A 257 13.13 13.25 -16.12
CA PRO A 257 13.50 12.94 -14.74
C PRO A 257 14.92 13.35 -14.36
N LEU A 258 15.91 13.30 -15.27
CA LEU A 258 17.29 13.71 -14.97
C LEU A 258 17.40 15.23 -14.84
N LYS A 259 16.78 15.99 -15.76
CA LYS A 259 16.66 17.43 -15.59
C LYS A 259 15.98 17.78 -14.27
N ARG A 260 14.93 17.03 -13.89
CA ARG A 260 14.23 17.25 -12.63
C ARG A 260 15.12 16.99 -11.42
N ILE A 261 15.91 15.93 -11.41
CA ILE A 261 16.93 15.67 -10.38
C ILE A 261 17.93 16.84 -10.31
N GLN A 262 18.43 17.33 -11.45
CA GLN A 262 19.34 18.48 -11.47
C GLN A 262 18.69 19.76 -10.94
N ASP A 263 17.40 19.97 -11.22
CA ASP A 263 16.60 21.08 -10.70
C ASP A 263 16.52 20.98 -9.15
N HIS A 264 16.33 19.78 -8.60
CA HIS A 264 16.39 19.52 -7.16
C HIS A 264 17.77 19.87 -6.58
N GLN A 265 18.86 19.38 -7.18
CA GLN A 265 20.24 19.65 -6.75
C GLN A 265 20.62 21.15 -6.79
N LYS A 266 19.94 21.94 -7.61
CA LYS A 266 20.16 23.40 -7.73
C LYS A 266 19.18 24.23 -6.90
N HIS A 267 18.28 23.59 -6.15
CA HIS A 267 17.19 24.24 -5.43
C HIS A 267 16.29 25.10 -6.36
N THR A 268 16.05 24.64 -7.59
CA THR A 268 15.19 25.31 -8.57
C THR A 268 13.94 24.48 -8.82
N ASN A 269 12.75 25.07 -8.66
CA ASN A 269 11.46 24.36 -8.82
C ASN A 269 11.29 23.09 -7.94
N SER A 270 12.07 22.96 -6.87
CA SER A 270 12.17 21.77 -6.02
C SER A 270 11.18 21.79 -4.85
N ASN A 271 11.16 20.70 -4.08
CA ASN A 271 10.47 20.59 -2.80
C ASN A 271 11.16 21.49 -1.76
N SER A 272 10.40 22.40 -1.15
CA SER A 272 10.93 23.37 -0.18
C SER A 272 11.39 22.76 1.14
N ILE A 273 10.89 21.59 1.52
CA ILE A 273 11.30 20.89 2.75
C ILE A 273 12.67 20.28 2.56
N MET A 274 12.86 19.54 1.47
CA MET A 274 14.15 18.95 1.12
C MET A 274 15.22 20.04 0.94
N ASN A 275 14.88 21.12 0.23
CA ASN A 275 15.80 22.24 0.06
C ASN A 275 16.15 22.93 1.38
N LEU A 276 15.17 23.14 2.27
CA LEU A 276 15.44 23.74 3.58
C LEU A 276 16.33 22.81 4.42
N PHE A 277 16.08 21.51 4.38
CA PHE A 277 16.90 20.51 5.06
C PHE A 277 18.35 20.53 4.55
N GLU A 278 18.57 20.51 3.22
CA GLU A 278 19.92 20.59 2.65
C GLU A 278 20.60 21.93 2.93
N ALA A 279 19.87 23.05 2.89
CA ALA A 279 20.41 24.36 3.22
C ALA A 279 20.82 24.47 4.69
N ALA A 280 20.01 23.94 5.62
CA ALA A 280 20.35 23.87 7.04
C ALA A 280 21.55 22.93 7.28
N ALA A 281 21.58 21.77 6.62
CA ALA A 281 22.73 20.87 6.66
C ALA A 281 24.00 21.53 6.13
N ARG A 282 23.89 22.34 5.08
CA ARG A 282 25.02 23.05 4.48
C ARG A 282 25.54 24.18 5.35
N TYR A 283 24.63 24.87 6.04
CA TYR A 283 24.96 25.87 7.05
C TYR A 283 25.77 25.27 8.20
N LEU A 284 25.37 24.09 8.71
CA LEU A 284 26.03 23.42 9.83
C LEU A 284 27.32 22.68 9.44
N PHE A 285 27.29 21.95 8.33
CA PHE A 285 28.30 20.92 7.99
C PHE A 285 29.00 21.18 6.64
N GLY A 286 28.79 22.35 6.03
CA GLY A 286 29.31 22.65 4.71
C GLY A 286 28.79 21.68 3.65
N ASN A 287 29.62 21.29 2.68
CA ASN A 287 29.18 20.41 1.59
C ASN A 287 29.15 18.91 1.95
N ARG A 288 29.05 18.57 3.25
CA ARG A 288 29.07 17.17 3.69
C ARG A 288 27.87 16.39 3.15
N TYR A 289 26.69 16.98 3.19
CA TYR A 289 25.45 16.36 2.74
C TYR A 289 24.92 17.07 1.50
N ALA A 290 24.50 16.30 0.50
CA ALA A 290 23.95 16.83 -0.75
C ALA A 290 22.82 15.96 -1.30
N ILE A 291 21.96 16.55 -2.14
CA ILE A 291 20.96 15.80 -2.89
C ILE A 291 21.61 14.88 -3.93
N GLN A 292 21.31 13.58 -3.84
CA GLN A 292 21.63 12.58 -4.85
C GLN A 292 20.33 11.93 -5.35
N GLY A 293 20.13 11.96 -6.67
CA GLY A 293 18.89 11.49 -7.29
C GLY A 293 19.11 10.39 -8.32
N TYR A 294 18.12 9.50 -8.42
CA TYR A 294 18.15 8.31 -9.28
C TYR A 294 16.81 8.10 -9.97
N VAL A 295 16.82 7.73 -11.25
CA VAL A 295 15.61 7.32 -11.97
C VAL A 295 15.37 5.85 -11.69
N VAL A 296 14.30 5.54 -10.96
CA VAL A 296 14.05 4.19 -10.43
C VAL A 296 13.02 3.40 -11.22
N ALA A 297 12.11 4.08 -11.91
CA ALA A 297 11.15 3.46 -12.79
C ALA A 297 11.01 4.26 -14.08
N ARG A 298 11.09 3.59 -15.24
CA ARG A 298 10.78 4.18 -16.54
C ARG A 298 9.34 3.84 -16.88
N VAL A 299 8.50 4.87 -16.97
CA VAL A 299 7.05 4.73 -17.17
C VAL A 299 6.77 4.71 -18.66
N VAL A 300 6.71 3.51 -19.23
CA VAL A 300 6.43 3.32 -20.66
C VAL A 300 4.94 3.38 -20.94
N ASP A 301 4.12 2.88 -20.02
CA ASP A 301 2.66 2.93 -20.10
C ASP A 301 2.17 4.19 -19.35
N PRO A 302 1.65 5.20 -20.07
CA PRO A 302 1.21 6.44 -19.43
C PRO A 302 0.05 6.23 -18.44
N THR A 303 -0.74 5.16 -18.59
CA THR A 303 -1.83 4.79 -17.65
C THR A 303 -1.31 4.43 -16.25
N LEU A 304 -0.03 4.10 -16.14
CA LEU A 304 0.61 3.76 -14.88
C LEU A 304 1.30 4.95 -14.22
N ALA A 305 1.33 6.15 -14.81
CA ALA A 305 2.17 7.26 -14.32
C ALA A 305 1.81 7.69 -12.89
N GLY A 306 0.54 8.00 -12.62
CA GLY A 306 0.09 8.45 -11.30
C GLY A 306 0.30 7.37 -10.24
N LEU A 307 -0.11 6.13 -10.55
CA LEU A 307 0.07 5.01 -9.64
C LEU A 307 1.54 4.63 -9.43
N SER A 308 2.40 4.78 -10.45
CA SER A 308 3.83 4.51 -10.32
C SER A 308 4.47 5.45 -9.31
N GLU A 309 4.16 6.75 -9.38
CA GLU A 309 4.66 7.71 -8.39
C GLU A 309 4.20 7.35 -6.98
N ALA A 310 2.93 6.97 -6.80
CA ALA A 310 2.37 6.62 -5.50
C ALA A 310 2.94 5.31 -4.93
N VAL A 311 3.04 4.26 -5.74
CA VAL A 311 3.62 2.97 -5.32
C VAL A 311 5.08 3.13 -4.92
N ILE A 312 5.86 3.90 -5.69
CA ILE A 312 7.28 4.13 -5.37
C ILE A 312 7.43 5.06 -4.17
N SER A 313 6.57 6.08 -4.02
CA SER A 313 6.55 6.93 -2.82
C SER A 313 6.25 6.11 -1.56
N ARG A 314 5.30 5.19 -1.65
CA ARG A 314 4.98 4.25 -0.57
C ARG A 314 6.15 3.32 -0.25
N LEU A 315 6.73 2.69 -1.26
CA LEU A 315 7.88 1.78 -1.12
C LEU A 315 9.10 2.47 -0.49
N ALA A 316 9.39 3.70 -0.90
CA ALA A 316 10.49 4.51 -0.35
C ALA A 316 10.14 5.16 1.01
N CYS A 317 8.86 5.11 1.40
CA CYS A 317 8.26 5.88 2.49
C CYS A 317 8.66 7.36 2.42
N SER A 318 8.48 7.97 1.25
CA SER A 318 8.95 9.33 0.97
C SER A 318 8.06 10.43 1.56
N TYR A 319 6.92 10.10 2.17
CA TYR A 319 6.00 11.09 2.74
C TYR A 319 6.51 11.69 4.05
N THR A 320 6.06 12.92 4.35
CA THR A 320 6.47 13.65 5.56
C THR A 320 5.91 13.06 6.86
N ASP A 321 4.88 12.23 6.77
CA ASP A 321 4.36 11.49 7.92
C ASP A 321 5.40 10.51 8.46
N TRP A 322 5.36 10.33 9.78
CA TRP A 322 6.29 9.45 10.53
C TRP A 322 7.78 9.74 10.33
N GLY A 323 8.12 10.91 9.77
CA GLY A 323 9.50 11.26 9.42
C GLY A 323 10.07 10.37 8.32
N GLY A 324 9.27 9.89 7.37
CA GLY A 324 9.74 9.02 6.30
C GLY A 324 10.60 9.76 5.27
N GLY A 325 10.10 10.90 4.77
CA GLY A 325 10.71 11.64 3.67
C GLY A 325 10.17 13.06 3.51
N PHE A 326 10.33 13.62 2.31
CA PHE A 326 10.04 15.03 2.02
C PHE A 326 8.71 15.27 1.28
N ASN A 327 8.00 14.24 0.84
CA ASN A 327 6.74 14.36 0.10
C ASN A 327 5.62 14.85 1.02
N GLY A 328 5.30 16.13 0.95
CA GLY A 328 4.23 16.76 1.73
C GLY A 328 2.83 16.66 1.13
N LYS A 329 2.73 16.11 -0.08
CA LYS A 329 1.47 15.97 -0.83
C LYS A 329 1.37 14.56 -1.36
N LEU A 330 0.14 14.10 -1.56
CA LEU A 330 -0.15 12.81 -2.17
C LEU A 330 0.48 12.74 -3.57
N ALA A 331 1.22 11.67 -3.82
CA ALA A 331 1.81 11.38 -5.12
C ALA A 331 0.73 11.04 -6.16
N GLY A 332 1.02 11.23 -7.44
CA GLY A 332 0.12 10.93 -8.55
C GLY A 332 -0.88 12.04 -8.87
N LEU A 333 -1.02 13.07 -8.03
CA LEU A 333 -1.95 14.18 -8.26
C LEU A 333 -1.54 15.14 -9.39
N SER A 334 -0.25 15.18 -9.76
CA SER A 334 0.31 16.20 -10.67
C SER A 334 1.04 15.60 -11.85
N VAL A 335 0.33 14.86 -12.72
CA VAL A 335 0.86 14.31 -13.98
C VAL A 335 0.67 15.25 -15.19
N HIS A 336 0.49 16.56 -14.97
CA HIS A 336 0.16 17.53 -16.02
C HIS A 336 1.13 17.54 -17.21
N GLY A 337 2.41 17.20 -17.01
CA GLY A 337 3.39 17.08 -18.09
C GLY A 337 3.07 15.96 -19.10
N LEU A 338 2.39 14.90 -18.65
CA LEU A 338 2.00 13.75 -19.48
C LEU A 338 0.99 14.15 -20.56
N ASN A 339 0.06 15.06 -20.23
CA ASN A 339 -0.96 15.57 -21.15
C ASN A 339 -0.37 16.33 -22.36
N ASN A 340 0.91 16.73 -22.28
CA ASN A 340 1.60 17.46 -23.34
C ASN A 340 2.57 16.58 -24.14
N MET A 341 2.61 15.26 -23.88
CA MET A 341 3.46 14.34 -24.63
C MET A 341 2.94 14.15 -26.07
N PRO A 342 3.79 14.28 -27.11
CA PRO A 342 3.37 14.10 -28.50
C PRO A 342 2.68 12.76 -28.77
N THR A 343 3.12 11.68 -28.12
CA THR A 343 2.52 10.35 -28.22
C THR A 343 1.08 10.32 -27.69
N VAL A 344 0.80 11.07 -26.63
CA VAL A 344 -0.55 11.19 -26.04
C VAL A 344 -1.43 12.11 -26.90
N LEU A 345 -0.85 13.18 -27.45
CA LEU A 345 -1.55 14.09 -28.36
C LEU A 345 -1.86 13.48 -29.73
N ALA A 346 -1.10 12.48 -30.16
CA ALA A 346 -1.30 11.76 -31.42
C ALA A 346 -2.39 10.68 -31.34
N ASP A 347 -2.75 10.24 -30.13
CA ASP A 347 -3.86 9.30 -29.94
C ASP A 347 -5.19 10.05 -29.87
N THR A 348 -5.96 9.93 -30.95
CA THR A 348 -7.26 10.59 -31.11
C THR A 348 -8.33 10.12 -30.11
N LYS A 349 -8.11 9.01 -29.41
CA LYS A 349 -9.01 8.52 -28.34
C LYS A 349 -8.74 9.15 -26.98
N LEU A 350 -7.58 9.80 -26.80
CA LEU A 350 -7.09 10.33 -25.52
C LEU A 350 -7.19 11.85 -25.41
N THR A 351 -8.08 12.49 -26.17
CA THR A 351 -8.23 13.95 -26.20
C THR A 351 -8.54 14.54 -24.82
N ARG A 352 -7.55 15.27 -24.28
CA ARG A 352 -7.48 16.33 -23.25
C ARG A 352 -8.37 16.30 -21.98
N GLU A 353 -9.60 15.83 -22.03
CA GLU A 353 -10.50 15.65 -20.87
C GLU A 353 -10.33 14.28 -20.19
N ALA A 354 -9.51 13.39 -20.78
CA ALA A 354 -9.56 11.97 -20.51
C ALA A 354 -8.69 11.47 -19.34
N TRP A 355 -7.62 12.15 -18.91
CA TRP A 355 -6.65 11.54 -17.96
C TRP A 355 -7.04 11.64 -16.48
N ILE A 356 -7.46 12.82 -16.00
CA ILE A 356 -7.97 12.98 -14.61
C ILE A 356 -9.27 12.20 -14.43
N THR A 357 -10.01 12.03 -15.53
CA THR A 357 -11.32 11.39 -15.53
C THR A 357 -11.25 9.91 -15.88
N HIS A 358 -10.23 9.35 -16.55
CA HIS A 358 -10.17 7.90 -16.80
C HIS A 358 -9.72 7.09 -15.60
N GLU A 359 -8.88 7.62 -14.69
CA GLU A 359 -8.59 6.89 -13.45
C GLU A 359 -9.78 6.96 -12.46
N ALA A 360 -10.62 8.00 -12.58
CA ALA A 360 -11.89 8.14 -11.84
C ALA A 360 -13.09 7.45 -12.54
N ASN A 361 -13.04 7.28 -13.86
CA ASN A 361 -14.09 6.71 -14.73
C ASN A 361 -13.56 5.53 -15.56
N GLU A 362 -12.65 4.71 -15.05
CA GLU A 362 -12.56 3.34 -15.56
C GLU A 362 -13.92 2.72 -15.23
N ASP A 363 -14.72 2.69 -16.28
CA ASP A 363 -16.17 2.62 -16.35
C ASP A 363 -16.73 1.43 -15.55
N MET A 364 -17.06 1.68 -14.27
CA MET A 364 -17.77 0.76 -13.39
C MET A 364 -19.18 0.41 -13.92
N ALA A 365 -19.67 1.07 -14.97
CA ALA A 365 -20.93 0.72 -15.63
C ALA A 365 -20.93 -0.73 -16.14
N ASN A 366 -19.80 -1.21 -16.67
CA ASN A 366 -19.67 -2.61 -17.11
C ASN A 366 -19.51 -3.58 -15.93
N VAL A 367 -19.04 -3.11 -14.77
CA VAL A 367 -18.91 -3.95 -13.57
C VAL A 367 -20.27 -4.25 -12.97
N GLU A 368 -21.20 -3.28 -12.98
CA GLU A 368 -22.57 -3.50 -12.51
C GLU A 368 -23.35 -4.43 -13.45
N ASP A 369 -23.21 -4.25 -14.78
CA ASP A 369 -23.78 -5.15 -15.79
C ASP A 369 -23.21 -6.58 -15.67
N GLU A 370 -21.90 -6.71 -15.44
CA GLU A 370 -21.26 -8.02 -15.24
C GLU A 370 -21.64 -8.63 -13.89
N ARG A 371 -21.85 -7.82 -12.84
CA ARG A 371 -22.37 -8.28 -11.55
C ARG A 371 -23.77 -8.87 -11.70
N VAL A 372 -24.65 -8.20 -12.45
CA VAL A 372 -26.00 -8.69 -12.76
C VAL A 372 -25.91 -10.01 -13.53
N ARG A 373 -25.07 -10.10 -14.58
CA ARG A 373 -24.89 -11.36 -15.34
C ARG A 373 -24.36 -12.50 -14.48
N VAL A 374 -23.41 -12.23 -13.59
CA VAL A 374 -22.85 -13.24 -12.68
C VAL A 374 -23.92 -13.68 -11.68
N GLN A 375 -24.71 -12.76 -11.13
CA GLN A 375 -25.83 -13.09 -10.23
C GLN A 375 -26.89 -13.95 -10.92
N GLU A 376 -27.29 -13.61 -12.15
CA GLU A 376 -28.22 -14.42 -12.95
C GLU A 376 -27.66 -15.84 -13.21
N ARG A 377 -26.36 -15.95 -13.49
CA ARG A 377 -25.71 -17.23 -13.73
C ARG A 377 -25.57 -18.07 -12.46
N ILE A 378 -25.33 -17.44 -11.31
CA ILE A 378 -25.35 -18.11 -10.00
C ILE A 378 -26.75 -18.65 -9.73
N ALA A 379 -27.79 -17.82 -9.84
CA ALA A 379 -29.17 -18.23 -9.61
C ALA A 379 -29.59 -19.39 -10.52
N PHE A 380 -29.21 -19.34 -11.81
CA PHE A 380 -29.44 -20.44 -12.75
C PHE A 380 -28.74 -21.73 -12.34
N LEU A 381 -27.47 -21.64 -11.90
CA LEU A 381 -26.71 -22.81 -11.46
C LEU A 381 -27.28 -23.41 -10.16
N GLU A 382 -27.70 -22.58 -9.21
CA GLU A 382 -28.36 -23.01 -7.97
C GLU A 382 -29.67 -23.75 -8.27
N GLN A 383 -30.51 -23.20 -9.15
CA GLN A 383 -31.75 -23.86 -9.58
C GLN A 383 -31.46 -25.21 -10.27
N ARG A 384 -30.39 -25.27 -11.08
CA ARG A 384 -29.97 -26.51 -11.75
C ARG A 384 -29.46 -27.56 -10.78
N ILE A 385 -28.72 -27.15 -9.74
CA ILE A 385 -28.23 -28.02 -8.67
C ILE A 385 -29.42 -28.56 -7.87
N ALA A 386 -30.35 -27.69 -7.43
CA ALA A 386 -31.57 -28.07 -6.73
C ALA A 386 -32.39 -29.09 -7.53
N SER A 387 -32.64 -28.82 -8.82
CA SER A 387 -33.37 -29.74 -9.71
C SER A 387 -32.66 -31.08 -9.93
N ARG A 388 -31.32 -31.13 -9.78
CA ARG A 388 -30.55 -32.38 -9.86
C ARG A 388 -30.65 -33.15 -8.53
N HIS A 389 -30.61 -32.44 -7.40
CA HIS A 389 -30.83 -33.00 -6.08
C HIS A 389 -32.22 -33.62 -5.96
N ASP A 390 -33.28 -32.92 -6.38
CA ASP A 390 -34.65 -33.45 -6.32
C ASP A 390 -34.81 -34.74 -7.14
N ARG A 391 -34.23 -34.79 -8.34
CA ARG A 391 -34.20 -36.00 -9.16
C ARG A 391 -33.44 -37.15 -8.49
N HIS A 392 -32.34 -36.84 -7.80
CA HIS A 392 -31.54 -37.84 -7.10
C HIS A 392 -32.26 -38.36 -5.85
N ASN A 393 -32.92 -37.48 -5.10
CA ASN A 393 -33.73 -37.84 -3.94
C ASN A 393 -34.91 -38.73 -4.37
N TYR A 394 -35.63 -38.34 -5.42
CA TYR A 394 -36.70 -39.17 -5.99
C TYR A 394 -36.22 -40.56 -6.44
N ALA A 395 -35.06 -40.63 -7.09
CA ALA A 395 -34.48 -41.92 -7.48
C ALA A 395 -34.09 -42.77 -6.26
N THR A 396 -33.53 -42.13 -5.23
CA THR A 396 -33.16 -42.78 -3.97
C THR A 396 -34.39 -43.32 -3.24
N GLU A 397 -35.46 -42.54 -3.12
CA GLU A 397 -36.73 -42.98 -2.54
C GLU A 397 -37.30 -44.20 -3.28
N ARG A 398 -37.31 -44.18 -4.62
CA ARG A 398 -37.73 -45.34 -5.41
C ARG A 398 -36.86 -46.58 -5.19
N CYS A 399 -35.55 -46.41 -4.97
CA CYS A 399 -34.66 -47.52 -4.65
C CYS A 399 -34.95 -48.08 -3.25
N ILE A 400 -35.26 -47.21 -2.28
CA ILE A 400 -35.66 -47.61 -0.93
C ILE A 400 -36.97 -48.41 -0.99
N ASP A 401 -38.01 -47.90 -1.65
CA ASP A 401 -39.30 -48.58 -1.80
C ASP A 401 -39.15 -49.96 -2.46
N ALA A 402 -38.31 -50.05 -3.50
CA ALA A 402 -38.03 -51.31 -4.19
C ALA A 402 -37.29 -52.30 -3.29
N ALA A 403 -36.35 -51.82 -2.46
CA ALA A 403 -35.62 -52.65 -1.51
C ALA A 403 -36.55 -53.16 -0.39
N GLU A 404 -37.44 -52.32 0.13
CA GLU A 404 -38.44 -52.72 1.12
C GLU A 404 -39.41 -53.78 0.56
N ALA A 405 -39.90 -53.58 -0.66
CA ALA A 405 -40.74 -54.57 -1.35
C ALA A 405 -40.00 -55.89 -1.56
N TYR A 406 -38.71 -55.85 -1.92
CA TYR A 406 -37.88 -57.04 -2.05
C TYR A 406 -37.71 -57.78 -0.73
N LEU A 407 -37.42 -57.07 0.37
CA LEU A 407 -37.29 -57.66 1.70
C LEU A 407 -38.61 -58.32 2.14
N LEU A 408 -39.75 -57.69 1.89
CA LEU A 408 -41.07 -58.26 2.17
C LEU A 408 -41.33 -59.54 1.37
N GLN A 409 -41.01 -59.55 0.07
CA GLN A 409 -41.14 -60.76 -0.76
C GLN A 409 -40.18 -61.88 -0.34
N SER A 410 -38.96 -61.52 0.05
CA SER A 410 -37.97 -62.48 0.55
C SER A 410 -38.43 -63.14 1.85
N GLY A 411 -39.00 -62.36 2.79
CA GLY A 411 -39.64 -62.87 4.00
C GLY A 411 -40.79 -63.84 3.69
N ARG A 412 -41.73 -63.45 2.83
CA ARG A 412 -42.84 -64.34 2.41
C ARG A 412 -42.35 -65.64 1.77
N ARG A 413 -41.26 -65.58 1.01
CA ARG A 413 -40.65 -66.76 0.38
C ARG A 413 -40.01 -67.68 1.43
N ALA A 414 -39.34 -67.11 2.43
CA ALA A 414 -38.79 -67.87 3.55
C ALA A 414 -39.91 -68.59 4.33
N ASP A 415 -40.99 -67.88 4.69
CA ASP A 415 -42.16 -68.46 5.37
C ASP A 415 -42.80 -69.59 4.55
N ALA A 416 -42.91 -69.42 3.22
CA ALA A 416 -43.44 -70.45 2.33
C ALA A 416 -42.53 -71.68 2.27
N TYR A 417 -41.20 -71.50 2.23
CA TYR A 417 -40.25 -72.60 2.29
C TYR A 417 -40.32 -73.37 3.61
N GLU A 418 -40.50 -72.67 4.74
CA GLU A 418 -40.66 -73.30 6.05
C GLU A 418 -41.93 -74.15 6.10
N LYS A 419 -43.07 -73.64 5.61
CA LYS A 419 -44.31 -74.43 5.48
C LYS A 419 -44.15 -75.67 4.60
N ILE A 420 -43.53 -75.52 3.43
CA ILE A 420 -43.26 -76.65 2.53
C ILE A 420 -42.37 -77.69 3.23
N LYS A 421 -41.38 -77.25 4.01
CA LYS A 421 -40.50 -78.14 4.78
C LYS A 421 -41.28 -78.88 5.86
N GLU A 422 -42.14 -78.20 6.62
CA GLU A 422 -43.01 -78.82 7.63
C GLU A 422 -43.98 -79.84 7.01
N GLU A 423 -44.61 -79.51 5.87
CA GLU A 423 -45.50 -80.42 5.14
C GLU A 423 -44.76 -81.66 4.64
N LYS A 424 -43.54 -81.48 4.15
CA LYS A 424 -42.67 -82.60 3.74
C LYS A 424 -42.30 -83.50 4.91
N GLU A 425 -41.94 -82.92 6.06
CA GLU A 425 -41.63 -83.69 7.29
C GLU A 425 -42.86 -84.48 7.77
N LYS A 426 -44.06 -83.86 7.77
CA LYS A 426 -45.32 -84.55 8.07
C LYS A 426 -45.61 -85.69 7.10
N TRP A 427 -45.35 -85.47 5.81
CA TRP A 427 -45.52 -86.49 4.78
C TRP A 427 -44.59 -87.69 4.96
N GLU A 428 -43.30 -87.44 5.24
CA GLU A 428 -42.34 -88.50 5.52
C GLU A 428 -42.68 -89.26 6.81
N GLU A 429 -43.16 -88.58 7.86
CA GLU A 429 -43.63 -89.25 9.08
C GLU A 429 -44.87 -90.11 8.82
N PHE A 430 -45.83 -89.61 8.04
CA PHE A 430 -47.01 -90.37 7.61
C PHE A 430 -46.60 -91.62 6.83
N LYS A 431 -45.70 -91.46 5.85
CA LYS A 431 -45.18 -92.57 5.04
C LYS A 431 -44.50 -93.64 5.91
N ARG A 432 -43.66 -93.21 6.87
CA ARG A 432 -43.01 -94.12 7.83
C ARG A 432 -44.05 -94.91 8.65
N LYS A 433 -45.08 -94.26 9.19
CA LYS A 433 -46.16 -94.93 9.96
C LYS A 433 -46.93 -95.95 9.09
N ALA A 434 -47.27 -95.58 7.86
CA ALA A 434 -47.97 -96.48 6.93
C ALA A 434 -47.13 -97.72 6.57
N GLU A 435 -45.82 -97.55 6.39
CA GLU A 435 -44.89 -98.67 6.15
C GLU A 435 -44.77 -99.60 7.38
N GLU A 436 -44.74 -99.04 8.59
CA GLU A 436 -44.69 -99.80 9.86
C GLU A 436 -45.98 -100.63 10.11
N GLU A 437 -47.16 -100.08 9.79
CA GLU A 437 -48.46 -100.74 10.02
C GLU A 437 -48.82 -101.82 8.98
N LYS A 438 -48.08 -101.92 7.86
CA LYS A 438 -48.38 -102.82 6.72
C LYS A 438 -49.82 -102.70 6.22
N ASP A 439 -50.43 -101.51 6.30
CA ASP A 439 -51.80 -101.28 5.86
C ASP A 439 -51.92 -101.50 4.35
N PRO A 440 -52.62 -102.55 3.85
CA PRO A 440 -52.69 -102.85 2.43
C PRO A 440 -53.46 -101.77 1.62
N ASP A 441 -54.22 -100.90 2.29
CA ASP A 441 -55.05 -99.86 1.68
C ASP A 441 -54.45 -98.44 1.77
N TRP A 442 -53.20 -98.30 2.21
CA TRP A 442 -52.56 -96.99 2.41
C TRP A 442 -52.53 -96.12 1.13
N LEU A 443 -52.35 -96.73 -0.04
CA LEU A 443 -52.40 -96.07 -1.35
C LEU A 443 -53.76 -95.45 -1.67
N LYS A 444 -54.86 -96.05 -1.16
CA LYS A 444 -56.22 -95.53 -1.32
C LYS A 444 -56.43 -94.30 -0.44
N LYS A 445 -55.95 -94.35 0.81
CA LYS A 445 -55.98 -93.21 1.75
C LYS A 445 -55.17 -92.02 1.24
N VAL A 446 -54.01 -92.26 0.63
CA VAL A 446 -53.21 -91.20 -0.03
C VAL A 446 -53.98 -90.52 -1.15
N ARG A 447 -54.67 -91.31 -2.00
CA ARG A 447 -55.44 -90.76 -3.11
C ARG A 447 -56.61 -89.90 -2.63
N ASP A 448 -57.25 -90.28 -1.53
CA ASP A 448 -58.35 -89.50 -0.93
C ASP A 448 -57.85 -88.19 -0.29
N VAL A 449 -56.64 -88.18 0.29
CA VAL A 449 -56.02 -86.97 0.86
C VAL A 449 -55.53 -86.01 -0.23
N CYS A 450 -54.94 -86.51 -1.31
CA CYS A 450 -54.44 -85.67 -2.41
C CYS A 450 -55.52 -85.25 -3.42
N GLY A 451 -56.71 -85.87 -3.41
CA GLY A 451 -57.80 -85.60 -4.35
C GLY A 451 -58.89 -84.65 -3.83
N ALA A 452 -58.78 -84.15 -2.60
CA ALA A 452 -59.81 -83.32 -1.95
C ALA A 452 -59.49 -81.80 -1.90
N THR A 453 -58.43 -81.36 -2.57
CA THR A 453 -58.11 -79.94 -2.84
C THR A 453 -58.38 -79.62 -4.29
#